data_AF-F0M5I5-F1
#
_entry.id   AF-F0M5I5-F1
#
_cell.length_a   1.000
_cell.length_b   1.000
_cell.length_c   1.000
_cell.angle_alpha   90.00
_cell.angle_beta   90.00
_cell.angle_gamma   90.00
#
_symmetry.space_group_name_H-M   'P 1'
#
loop_
_entity.id
_entity.type
_entity.pdbx_description
1 polymer ?
#
loop_
_entity_poly.entity_id
_entity_poly.type
_entity_poly.pdbx_seq_one_letter_code
_entity_poly.pdbx_strand_id
1 'polypeptide(L)'
;MEDHVPNGSEEVEHDDIVKLMKQLEKAEPADPAFMETVNELESQLTHHANDGESEQFPKLCAHLPREKLVELGEKVEKAKKLAPTRPQQRPAFRAVPQDCWARRRDGGPPPGQTAAPPD
;
A
#
# COMPACT_ATOMS: atom_id res chain seq x y z
N MET A 1 -3.82 -14.23 -0.80
CA MET A 1 -2.83 -14.61 0.24
C MET A 1 -3.53 -15.39 1.34
N GLU A 2 -4.76 -15.00 1.72
CA GLU A 2 -5.62 -15.79 2.61
C GLU A 2 -5.89 -17.23 2.14
N ASP A 3 -5.97 -17.50 0.83
CA ASP A 3 -6.20 -18.87 0.32
C ASP A 3 -5.09 -19.88 0.66
N HIS A 4 -3.90 -19.41 1.05
CA HIS A 4 -2.73 -20.26 1.26
C HIS A 4 -2.00 -20.01 2.58
N VAL A 5 -2.13 -18.83 3.20
CA VAL A 5 -1.47 -18.50 4.46
C VAL A 5 -2.55 -18.17 5.50
N PRO A 6 -2.75 -19.02 6.53
CA PRO A 6 -3.68 -18.70 7.60
C PRO A 6 -3.23 -17.41 8.30
N ASN A 7 -4.17 -16.50 8.56
CA ASN A 7 -3.93 -15.19 9.17
C ASN A 7 -3.05 -14.20 8.39
N GLY A 8 -2.90 -14.38 7.07
CA GLY A 8 -2.02 -13.54 6.24
C GLY A 8 -2.39 -12.05 6.13
N SER A 9 -3.49 -11.60 6.75
CA SER A 9 -3.96 -10.21 6.77
C SER A 9 -3.74 -9.48 8.10
N GLU A 10 -3.39 -10.17 9.18
CA GLU A 10 -3.51 -9.61 10.55
C GLU A 10 -2.25 -8.97 11.15
N GLU A 11 -1.09 -8.97 10.48
CA GLU A 11 0.13 -8.42 11.09
C GLU A 11 0.92 -7.55 10.13
N VAL A 12 0.43 -6.34 9.88
CA VAL A 12 1.28 -5.36 9.20
C VAL A 12 1.16 -3.96 9.82
N GLU A 13 1.96 -3.77 10.88
CA GLU A 13 2.22 -2.51 11.57
C GLU A 13 3.00 -1.52 10.67
N HIS A 14 2.36 -1.09 9.60
CA HIS A 14 2.93 -0.11 8.67
C HIS A 14 2.44 1.32 8.95
N ASP A 15 1.29 1.47 9.61
CA ASP A 15 0.63 2.76 9.75
C ASP A 15 1.39 3.68 10.71
N ASP A 16 2.08 3.12 11.72
CA ASP A 16 2.89 3.89 12.67
C ASP A 16 4.21 4.38 12.04
N ILE A 17 4.89 3.54 11.27
CA ILE A 17 6.07 3.94 10.48
C ILE A 17 5.72 5.08 9.52
N VAL A 18 4.56 5.01 8.86
CA VAL A 18 4.09 6.07 7.95
C VAL A 18 3.79 7.37 8.70
N LYS A 19 3.29 7.32 9.94
CA LYS A 19 3.08 8.52 10.77
C LYS A 19 4.42 9.17 11.12
N LEU A 20 5.41 8.39 11.54
CA LEU A 20 6.75 8.89 11.86
C LEU A 20 7.43 9.54 10.64
N MET A 21 7.34 8.90 9.46
CA MET A 21 7.87 9.48 8.22
C MET A 21 7.20 10.82 7.86
N LYS A 22 5.88 10.96 8.10
CA LYS A 22 5.17 12.23 7.88
C LYS A 22 5.53 13.31 8.91
N GLN A 23 5.85 12.92 10.14
CA GLN A 23 6.35 13.85 11.15
C GLN A 23 7.73 14.36 10.75
N LEU A 24 8.63 13.48 10.29
CA LEU A 24 9.94 13.85 9.76
C LEU A 24 9.84 14.76 8.53
N GLU A 25 8.87 14.57 7.63
CA GLU A 25 8.67 15.45 6.47
C GLU A 25 8.36 16.91 6.87
N LYS A 26 7.83 17.13 8.07
CA LYS A 26 7.44 18.46 8.57
C LYS A 26 8.38 19.00 9.66
N ALA A 27 9.27 18.18 10.18
CA ALA A 27 10.15 18.53 11.29
C ALA A 27 11.35 19.34 10.81
N GLU A 28 11.76 20.31 11.61
CA GLU A 28 12.96 21.10 11.33
C GLU A 28 14.21 20.38 11.85
N PRO A 29 15.30 20.23 11.07
CA PRO A 29 16.48 19.47 11.50
C PRO A 29 17.20 20.01 12.73
N ALA A 30 16.99 21.30 13.05
CA ALA A 30 17.57 21.94 14.24
C ALA A 30 16.75 21.68 15.52
N ASP A 31 15.54 21.13 15.41
CA ASP A 31 14.70 20.79 16.55
C ASP A 31 15.20 19.49 17.22
N PRO A 32 15.44 19.48 18.54
CA PRO A 32 15.75 18.25 19.27
C PRO A 32 14.78 17.08 19.01
N ALA A 33 13.50 17.38 18.78
CA ALA A 33 12.48 16.37 18.48
C ALA A 33 12.71 15.65 17.13
N PHE A 34 13.47 16.26 16.21
CA PHE A 34 13.83 15.63 14.94
C PHE A 34 14.62 14.34 15.18
N MET A 35 15.66 14.41 16.01
CA MET A 35 16.52 13.26 16.29
C MET A 35 15.78 12.17 17.08
N GLU A 36 14.87 12.55 17.98
CA GLU A 36 14.02 11.60 18.69
C GLU A 36 13.12 10.82 17.70
N THR A 37 12.50 11.52 16.76
CA THR A 37 11.64 10.91 15.73
C THR A 37 12.42 10.00 14.78
N VAL A 38 13.67 10.37 14.44
CA VAL A 38 14.57 9.52 13.62
C VAL A 38 14.89 8.21 14.34
N ASN A 39 15.25 8.27 15.62
CA ASN A 39 15.58 7.07 16.39
C ASN A 39 14.36 6.15 16.55
N GLU A 40 13.17 6.72 16.75
CA GLU A 40 11.93 5.95 16.81
C GLU A 40 11.63 5.27 15.47
N LEU A 41 11.80 5.99 14.36
CA LEU A 41 11.63 5.43 13.02
C LEU A 41 12.62 4.30 12.74
N GLU A 42 13.90 4.46 13.10
CA GLU A 42 14.90 3.41 12.96
C GLU A 42 14.50 2.15 13.73
N SER A 43 14.12 2.30 15.02
CA SER A 43 13.69 1.18 15.85
C SER A 43 12.50 0.44 15.24
N GLN A 44 11.48 1.16 14.76
CA GLN A 44 10.30 0.54 14.16
C GLN A 44 10.64 -0.14 12.83
N LEU A 45 11.49 0.47 11.99
CA LEU A 45 11.92 -0.14 10.72
C LEU A 45 12.73 -1.42 10.95
N THR A 46 13.66 -1.42 11.91
CA THR A 46 14.45 -2.61 12.25
C THR A 46 13.57 -3.73 12.78
N HIS A 47 12.63 -3.42 13.67
CA HIS A 47 11.66 -4.41 14.15
C HIS A 47 10.82 -4.98 13.01
N HIS A 48 10.25 -4.12 12.17
CA HIS A 48 9.41 -4.52 11.04
C HIS A 48 10.16 -5.39 10.03
N ALA A 49 11.41 -5.04 9.70
CA ALA A 49 12.25 -5.84 8.82
C ALA A 49 12.53 -7.22 9.43
N ASN A 50 12.87 -7.26 10.73
CA ASN A 50 13.15 -8.51 11.44
C ASN A 50 11.93 -9.43 11.49
N ASP A 51 10.73 -8.92 11.74
CA ASP A 51 9.50 -9.73 11.75
C ASP A 51 9.20 -10.31 10.37
N GLY A 52 9.41 -9.51 9.32
CA GLY A 52 9.31 -9.95 7.94
C GLY A 52 10.25 -11.11 7.63
N GLU A 53 11.54 -10.94 7.96
CA GLU A 53 12.60 -11.91 7.64
C GLU A 53 12.54 -13.19 8.48
N SER A 54 12.23 -13.07 9.77
CA SER A 54 12.27 -14.19 10.71
C SER A 54 10.97 -14.98 10.77
N GLU A 55 9.83 -14.34 10.46
CA GLU A 55 8.52 -14.98 10.58
C GLU A 55 7.73 -15.02 9.28
N GLN A 56 7.50 -13.86 8.66
CA GLN A 56 6.52 -13.76 7.59
C GLN A 56 7.00 -14.41 6.28
N PHE A 57 8.24 -14.15 5.86
CA PHE A 57 8.80 -14.77 4.65
C PHE A 57 9.01 -16.28 4.79
N PRO A 58 9.50 -16.82 5.93
CA PRO A 58 9.52 -18.25 6.16
C PRO A 58 8.13 -18.91 6.07
N LYS A 59 7.10 -18.32 6.70
CA LYS A 59 5.71 -18.80 6.60
C LYS A 59 5.24 -18.79 5.13
N LEU A 60 5.52 -17.73 4.38
CA LEU A 60 5.18 -17.62 2.95
C LEU A 60 5.86 -18.73 2.11
N CYS A 61 7.14 -18.99 2.36
CA CYS A 61 7.90 -20.04 1.69
C CYS A 61 7.43 -21.46 2.04
N ALA A 62 6.96 -21.68 3.27
CA ALA A 62 6.46 -22.98 3.72
C ALA A 62 5.09 -23.34 3.11
N HIS A 63 4.25 -22.34 2.81
CA HIS A 63 2.86 -22.54 2.41
C HIS A 63 2.59 -22.36 0.91
N LEU A 64 3.51 -21.77 0.15
CA LEU A 64 3.34 -21.54 -1.29
C LEU A 64 4.28 -22.41 -2.14
N PRO A 65 3.79 -22.94 -3.28
CA PRO A 65 4.65 -23.62 -4.24
C PRO A 65 5.63 -22.63 -4.88
N ARG A 66 6.78 -23.14 -5.31
CA ARG A 66 7.89 -22.34 -5.84
C ARG A 66 7.48 -21.45 -7.01
N GLU A 67 6.64 -21.95 -7.91
CA GLU A 67 6.15 -21.20 -9.08
C GLU A 67 5.36 -19.96 -8.65
N LYS A 68 4.58 -20.08 -7.57
CA LYS A 68 3.81 -18.94 -7.02
C LYS A 68 4.70 -17.93 -6.31
N LEU A 69 5.75 -18.37 -5.63
CA LEU A 69 6.74 -17.47 -5.03
C LEU A 69 7.48 -16.65 -6.10
N VAL A 70 7.85 -17.27 -7.23
CA VAL A 70 8.46 -16.57 -8.37
C VAL A 70 7.50 -15.54 -8.97
N GLU A 71 6.23 -15.93 -9.19
CA GLU A 71 5.19 -15.03 -9.70
C GLU A 71 4.99 -13.81 -8.76
N LEU A 72 4.99 -14.02 -7.45
CA LEU A 72 4.89 -12.96 -6.45
C LEU A 72 6.12 -12.05 -6.48
N GLY A 73 7.34 -12.61 -6.59
CA GLY A 73 8.57 -11.84 -6.71
C GLY A 73 8.56 -10.90 -7.91
N GLU A 74 8.12 -11.38 -9.08
CA GLU A 74 7.99 -10.53 -10.27
C GLU A 74 6.97 -9.40 -10.09
N LYS A 75 5.85 -9.67 -9.40
CA LYS A 75 4.84 -8.66 -9.08
C LYS A 75 5.40 -7.60 -8.14
N VAL A 76 6.15 -7.99 -7.11
CA VAL A 76 6.81 -7.07 -6.18
C VAL A 76 7.82 -6.18 -6.92
N GLU A 77 8.66 -6.75 -7.78
CA GLU A 77 9.64 -5.98 -8.55
C GLU A 77 9.00 -4.99 -9.53
N LYS A 78 7.87 -5.35 -10.15
CA LYS A 78 7.07 -4.42 -10.96
C LYS A 78 6.46 -3.32 -10.11
N ALA A 79 5.91 -3.66 -8.94
CA ALA A 79 5.31 -2.69 -8.03
C ALA A 79 6.35 -1.70 -7.50
N LYS A 80 7.55 -2.15 -7.13
CA LYS A 80 8.66 -1.29 -6.68
C LYS A 80 9.02 -0.20 -7.70
N LYS A 81 9.04 -0.53 -8.99
CA LYS A 81 9.34 0.44 -10.06
C LYS A 81 8.27 1.52 -10.22
N LEU A 82 7.03 1.20 -9.84
CA LEU A 82 5.88 2.11 -9.87
C LEU A 82 5.64 2.75 -8.49
N ALA A 83 6.39 2.32 -7.48
CA ALA A 83 6.18 2.75 -6.11
C ALA A 83 6.61 4.23 -5.99
N PRO A 84 5.80 5.05 -5.32
CA PRO A 84 6.13 6.44 -5.07
C PRO A 84 7.30 6.53 -4.09
N THR A 85 8.17 7.52 -4.28
CA THR A 85 9.33 7.77 -3.42
C THR A 85 9.00 8.56 -2.15
N ARG A 86 7.73 8.92 -1.94
CA ARG A 86 7.22 9.58 -0.73
C ARG A 86 6.16 8.72 -0.04
N PRO A 87 5.99 8.85 1.29
CA PRO A 87 4.99 8.12 2.04
C PRO A 87 3.60 8.45 1.50
N GLN A 88 3.01 7.53 0.74
CA GLN A 88 1.64 7.67 0.32
C GLN A 88 0.74 7.15 1.43
N GLN A 89 -0.20 7.99 1.84
CA GLN A 89 -1.33 7.53 2.62
C GLN A 89 -2.06 6.46 1.82
N ARG A 90 -2.21 5.26 2.39
CA ARG A 90 -3.18 4.29 1.91
C ARG A 90 -4.52 5.02 1.85
N PRO A 91 -5.13 5.24 0.66
CA PRO A 91 -6.56 5.37 0.68
C PRO A 91 -7.06 4.02 1.20
N ALA A 92 -7.89 4.02 2.24
CA ALA A 92 -8.69 2.84 2.59
C ALA A 92 -9.16 2.25 1.27
N PHE A 93 -8.77 1.01 0.96
CA PHE A 93 -8.98 0.35 -0.31
C PHE A 93 -10.39 0.69 -0.83
N ARG A 94 -10.48 1.71 -1.68
CA ARG A 94 -11.76 2.15 -2.20
C ARG A 94 -12.00 1.14 -3.28
N ALA A 95 -12.89 0.19 -3.02
CA ALA A 95 -13.41 -0.70 -4.05
C ALA A 95 -13.80 0.18 -5.24
N VAL A 96 -12.98 0.16 -6.29
CA VAL A 96 -13.28 0.84 -7.54
C VAL A 96 -14.22 -0.11 -8.28
N PRO A 97 -15.50 0.26 -8.52
CA PRO A 97 -16.35 -0.52 -9.41
C PRO A 97 -15.68 -0.59 -10.79
N GLN A 98 -15.60 -1.80 -11.36
CA GLN A 98 -14.80 -2.13 -12.54
C GLN A 98 -15.18 -1.35 -13.82
N ASP A 99 -16.27 -0.61 -13.79
CA ASP A 99 -16.92 0.08 -14.91
C ASP A 99 -16.44 1.52 -15.14
N CYS A 100 -15.50 2.02 -14.33
CA CYS A 100 -14.96 3.38 -14.44
C CYS A 100 -14.10 3.63 -15.71
N TRP A 101 -13.63 2.58 -16.41
CA TRP A 101 -12.87 2.72 -17.66
C TRP A 101 -13.73 2.67 -18.94
N ALA A 102 -15.00 2.25 -18.86
CA ALA A 102 -15.88 2.16 -20.02
C ALA A 102 -16.49 3.51 -20.41
N ARG A 103 -16.82 4.37 -19.43
CA ARG A 103 -17.63 5.57 -19.67
C ARG A 103 -16.85 6.79 -20.19
N ARG A 104 -15.51 6.77 -20.15
CA ARG A 104 -14.68 7.87 -20.65
C ARG A 104 -14.32 7.75 -22.15
N ARG A 105 -14.72 6.67 -22.82
CA ARG A 105 -14.41 6.45 -24.25
C ARG A 105 -15.46 7.00 -25.22
N ASP A 106 -16.70 7.18 -24.78
CA ASP A 106 -17.82 7.52 -25.68
C ASP A 106 -18.41 8.93 -25.50
N GLY A 107 -17.77 9.81 -24.71
CA GLY A 107 -18.13 11.24 -24.67
C GLY A 107 -19.57 11.57 -24.23
N GLY A 108 -20.24 10.69 -23.50
CA GLY A 108 -21.63 10.90 -23.05
C GLY A 108 -21.75 11.89 -21.87
N PRO A 109 -22.82 12.72 -21.81
CA PRO A 109 -23.02 13.67 -20.72
C PRO A 109 -23.45 12.98 -19.40
N PRO A 110 -23.24 13.63 -18.24
CA PRO A 110 -23.59 13.07 -16.94
C PRO A 110 -25.11 12.99 -16.74
N PRO A 111 -25.60 12.01 -15.96
CA PRO A 111 -27.03 11.82 -15.73
C PRO A 111 -27.60 12.94 -14.84
N GLY A 112 -28.72 13.54 -15.26
CA GLY A 112 -29.45 14.55 -14.48
C GLY A 112 -30.14 15.68 -15.25
N GLN A 113 -29.99 15.78 -16.57
CA GLN A 113 -30.70 16.78 -17.38
C GLN A 113 -31.73 16.09 -18.28
N THR A 114 -33.01 16.25 -17.95
CA THR A 114 -34.13 15.88 -18.82
C THR A 114 -34.39 17.04 -19.78
N ALA A 115 -34.45 16.80 -21.08
CA ALA A 115 -35.10 17.71 -22.02
C ALA A 115 -35.98 16.89 -22.99
N ALA A 116 -37.12 17.48 -23.31
CA ALA A 116 -38.41 16.90 -23.69
C ALA A 116 -38.48 16.23 -25.09
N PRO A 117 -39.52 15.41 -25.36
CA PRO A 117 -39.69 14.70 -26.64
C PRO A 117 -40.13 15.61 -27.82
N PRO A 118 -39.99 15.13 -29.07
CA PRO A 118 -40.03 15.95 -30.28
C PRO A 118 -41.44 16.14 -30.88
N ASP A 119 -41.58 17.14 -31.75
CA ASP A 119 -42.55 17.20 -32.88
C ASP A 119 -41.83 16.81 -34.18
#